data_AF-A0A2R6MZY0-F1
#
_entry.id   AF-A0A2R6MZY0-F1
#
_cell.length_a   1.000
_cell.length_b   1.000
_cell.length_c   1.000
_cell.angle_alpha   90.00
_cell.angle_beta   90.00
_cell.angle_gamma   90.00
#
_symmetry.space_group_name_H-M   'P 1'
#
loop_
_entity.id
_entity.type
_entity.pdbx_description
1 polymer ?
#
loop_
_entity_poly.entity_id
_entity_poly.type
_entity_poly.pdbx_seq_one_letter_code
_entity_poly.pdbx_strand_id
1 'polypeptide(L)'
;MRATLFVTLLVVSLAAAGPAAPGFGTAAAKEPEPVGACVGTVADRPDASTVVSIQGTRTTSEGAFKEPALLVSFAPDGSVEWIQNSTANGKWWAYDVDPLPSGNLLYATTHNRHSDVGEFDPETGEYVWVEHFGGAPDSATNPLVGDAHDADLFGDELVLVDKGEGHERVLAY
;
A
#
# COMPACT_ATOMS: atom_id res chain seq x y z
N MET A 1 -51.42 22.84 -39.42
CA MET A 1 -51.80 21.41 -39.41
C MET A 1 -50.54 20.56 -39.45
N ARG A 2 -50.14 19.96 -38.34
CA ARG A 2 -49.24 18.80 -38.28
C ARG A 2 -49.69 18.00 -37.05
N ALA A 3 -50.41 16.91 -37.28
CA ALA A 3 -50.89 16.00 -36.25
C ALA A 3 -49.74 15.04 -35.91
N THR A 4 -49.34 15.03 -34.64
CA THR A 4 -48.33 14.12 -34.11
C THR A 4 -49.02 12.80 -33.78
N LEU A 5 -48.75 11.76 -34.56
CA LEU A 5 -49.25 10.41 -34.29
C LEU A 5 -48.36 9.75 -33.22
N PHE A 6 -48.94 9.44 -32.06
CA PHE A 6 -48.32 8.56 -31.07
C PHE A 6 -48.44 7.11 -31.56
N VAL A 7 -47.30 6.46 -31.81
CA VAL A 7 -47.25 5.01 -32.05
C VAL A 7 -46.81 4.35 -30.75
N THR A 8 -47.78 3.75 -30.06
CA THR A 8 -47.56 2.88 -28.90
C THR A 8 -47.16 1.51 -29.43
N LEU A 9 -45.89 1.12 -29.26
CA LEU A 9 -45.43 -0.22 -29.63
C LEU A 9 -45.71 -1.19 -28.47
N LEU A 10 -46.73 -2.02 -28.68
CA LEU A 10 -47.16 -3.12 -27.83
C LEU A 10 -46.16 -4.28 -27.96
N VAL A 11 -45.36 -4.58 -26.94
CA VAL A 11 -44.54 -5.79 -26.92
C VAL A 11 -45.34 -6.90 -26.25
N VAL A 12 -45.75 -7.87 -27.07
CA VAL A 12 -46.51 -9.06 -26.70
C VAL A 12 -45.59 -10.03 -25.95
N SER A 13 -45.92 -10.31 -24.69
CA SER A 13 -45.25 -11.30 -23.85
C SER A 13 -45.59 -12.71 -24.33
N LEU A 14 -44.59 -13.43 -24.87
CA LEU A 14 -44.74 -14.84 -25.20
C LEU A 14 -44.37 -15.69 -23.98
N ALA A 15 -45.39 -16.18 -23.28
CA ALA A 15 -45.23 -17.18 -22.21
C ALA A 15 -44.92 -18.54 -22.85
N ALA A 16 -43.64 -18.95 -22.83
CA ALA A 16 -43.24 -20.32 -23.12
C ALA A 16 -43.18 -21.11 -21.80
N ALA A 17 -44.15 -21.99 -21.60
CA ALA A 17 -44.13 -23.00 -20.54
C ALA A 17 -43.07 -24.06 -20.91
N GLY A 18 -41.86 -23.93 -20.34
CA GLY A 18 -40.81 -24.94 -20.38
C GLY A 18 -40.91 -25.91 -19.20
N PRO A 19 -40.44 -27.15 -19.34
CA PRO A 19 -40.53 -28.19 -18.31
C PRO A 19 -39.73 -27.79 -17.06
N ALA A 20 -40.25 -28.16 -15.89
CA ALA A 20 -39.65 -27.91 -14.58
C ALA A 20 -38.18 -28.40 -14.56
N ALA A 21 -37.25 -27.44 -14.49
CA ALA A 21 -35.85 -27.75 -14.22
C ALA A 21 -35.72 -28.26 -12.77
N PRO A 22 -34.96 -29.34 -12.53
CA PRO A 22 -34.71 -29.81 -11.17
C PRO A 22 -34.07 -28.68 -10.36
N GLY A 23 -34.57 -28.48 -9.14
CA GLY A 23 -34.09 -27.44 -8.25
C GLY A 23 -32.57 -27.48 -8.12
N PHE A 24 -31.91 -26.43 -8.58
CA PHE A 24 -30.54 -26.16 -8.17
C PHE A 24 -30.62 -25.84 -6.68
N GLY A 25 -30.36 -26.85 -5.85
CA GLY A 25 -29.95 -26.60 -4.48
C GLY A 25 -28.83 -25.57 -4.54
N THR A 26 -28.92 -24.54 -3.70
CA THR A 26 -27.80 -23.65 -3.46
C THR A 26 -26.68 -24.52 -2.92
N ALA A 27 -25.82 -25.02 -3.80
CA ALA A 27 -24.50 -25.46 -3.41
C ALA A 27 -23.88 -24.22 -2.78
N ALA A 28 -23.81 -24.21 -1.44
CA ALA A 28 -22.97 -23.24 -0.75
C ALA A 28 -21.63 -23.32 -1.46
N ALA A 29 -21.21 -22.21 -2.09
CA ALA A 29 -19.86 -22.11 -2.58
C ALA A 29 -19.00 -22.42 -1.35
N LYS A 30 -18.27 -23.54 -1.40
CA LYS A 30 -17.29 -23.84 -0.38
C LYS A 30 -16.29 -22.71 -0.48
N GLU A 31 -16.28 -21.81 0.51
CA GLU A 31 -15.23 -20.81 0.69
C GLU A 31 -13.90 -21.52 0.41
N PRO A 32 -13.05 -21.01 -0.50
CA PRO A 32 -11.76 -21.63 -0.75
C PRO A 32 -11.06 -21.76 0.61
N GLU A 33 -10.69 -22.99 0.98
CA GLU A 33 -9.91 -23.25 2.20
C GLU A 33 -8.72 -22.28 2.18
N PRO A 34 -8.50 -21.48 3.24
CA PRO A 34 -7.41 -20.51 3.26
C PRO A 34 -6.10 -21.24 2.97
N VAL A 35 -5.52 -21.00 1.80
CA VAL A 35 -4.25 -21.62 1.41
C VAL A 35 -3.16 -21.09 2.32
N GLY A 36 -2.69 -21.92 3.25
CA GLY A 36 -1.39 -21.76 3.90
C GLY A 36 -1.25 -20.62 4.91
N ALA A 37 -2.34 -20.01 5.38
CA ALA A 37 -2.26 -19.14 6.55
C ALA A 37 -1.98 -20.02 7.78
N CYS A 38 -0.71 -20.19 8.13
CA CYS A 38 -0.35 -20.61 9.47
C CYS A 38 -0.97 -19.58 10.42
N VAL A 39 -2.06 -19.93 11.09
CA VAL A 39 -2.61 -19.10 12.16
C VAL A 39 -1.62 -19.18 13.31
N GLY A 40 -0.72 -18.19 13.36
CA GLY A 40 0.15 -17.99 14.51
C GLY A 40 -0.68 -17.60 15.72
N THR A 41 -0.31 -18.09 16.90
CA THR A 41 -0.82 -17.55 18.16
C THR A 41 0.18 -16.50 18.64
N VAL A 42 -0.28 -15.28 18.93
CA VAL A 42 0.53 -14.28 19.65
C VAL A 42 0.64 -14.78 21.09
N ALA A 43 1.74 -15.48 21.40
CA ALA A 43 1.97 -16.07 22.72
C ALA A 43 2.37 -15.01 23.76
N ASP A 44 3.15 -14.02 23.30
CA ASP A 44 3.56 -12.85 24.06
C ASP A 44 3.18 -11.60 23.26
N ARG A 45 2.61 -10.60 23.93
CA ARG A 45 2.19 -9.35 23.30
C ARG A 45 3.26 -8.27 23.52
N PRO A 46 3.53 -7.42 22.54
CA PRO A 46 4.39 -6.25 22.77
C PRO A 46 3.71 -5.28 23.73
N ASP A 47 4.49 -4.48 24.46
CA ASP A 47 3.93 -3.45 25.34
C ASP A 47 3.42 -2.22 24.57
N ALA A 48 3.80 -2.10 23.30
CA ALA A 48 3.49 -0.98 22.42
C ALA A 48 2.98 -1.46 21.05
N SER A 49 2.40 -0.53 20.29
CA SER A 49 1.94 -0.80 18.94
C SER A 49 3.08 -1.20 18.00
N THR A 50 2.76 -2.03 17.02
CA THR A 50 3.68 -2.40 15.93
C THR A 50 3.26 -1.67 14.67
N VAL A 51 4.18 -0.93 14.05
CA VAL A 51 3.94 -0.27 12.77
C VAL A 51 4.58 -1.08 11.65
N VAL A 52 3.87 -1.24 10.55
CA VAL A 52 4.31 -1.99 9.37
C VAL A 52 4.06 -1.15 8.12
N SER A 53 5.11 -0.92 7.35
CA SER A 53 5.02 -0.43 5.97
C SER A 53 4.63 -1.59 5.04
N ILE A 54 3.73 -1.32 4.11
CA ILE A 54 3.23 -2.31 3.16
C ILE A 54 3.39 -1.75 1.76
N GLN A 55 3.95 -2.58 0.89
CA GLN A 55 4.01 -2.35 -0.53
C GLN A 55 3.84 -3.64 -1.30
N GLY A 56 3.44 -3.55 -2.57
CA GLY A 56 3.38 -4.74 -3.40
C GLY A 56 3.03 -4.46 -4.85
N THR A 57 3.20 -5.51 -5.64
CA THR A 57 2.73 -5.61 -7.01
C THR A 57 1.92 -6.90 -7.11
N ARG A 58 0.68 -6.80 -7.59
CA ARG A 58 -0.16 -7.95 -7.87
C ARG A 58 -0.03 -8.33 -9.33
N THR A 59 0.35 -9.57 -9.59
CA THR A 59 0.44 -10.12 -10.96
C THR A 59 -0.83 -10.89 -11.30
N THR A 60 -1.43 -10.58 -12.45
CA THR A 60 -2.56 -11.31 -13.04
C THR A 60 -2.25 -11.72 -14.47
N SER A 61 -3.18 -12.40 -15.14
CA SER A 61 -3.09 -12.68 -16.59
C SER A 61 -3.06 -11.43 -17.46
N GLU A 62 -3.49 -10.27 -16.93
CA GLU A 62 -3.54 -8.99 -17.65
C GLU A 62 -2.27 -8.16 -17.46
N GLY A 63 -1.39 -8.55 -16.53
CA GLY A 63 -0.14 -7.86 -16.26
C GLY A 63 0.18 -7.71 -14.77
N ALA A 64 1.15 -6.84 -14.48
CA ALA A 64 1.56 -6.49 -13.13
C ALA A 64 0.96 -5.14 -12.72
N PHE A 65 0.26 -5.12 -11.59
CA PHE A 65 -0.42 -3.94 -11.08
C PHE A 65 0.21 -3.52 -9.76
N LYS A 66 0.63 -2.26 -9.68
CA LYS A 66 1.10 -1.66 -8.44
C LYS A 66 -0.06 -1.59 -7.43
N GLU A 67 0.13 -2.16 -6.25
CA GLU A 67 -0.80 -2.00 -5.13
C GLU A 67 -0.46 -0.73 -4.34
N PRO A 68 -1.42 -0.13 -3.60
CA PRO A 68 -1.16 1.01 -2.75
C PRO A 68 -0.03 0.75 -1.76
N ALA A 69 0.81 1.76 -1.55
CA ALA A 69 1.74 1.82 -0.44
C ALA A 69 0.99 2.27 0.81
N LEU A 70 1.08 1.50 1.89
CA LEU A 70 0.36 1.74 3.14
C LEU A 70 1.33 1.77 4.33
N LEU A 71 0.93 2.46 5.37
CA LEU A 71 1.51 2.35 6.71
C LEU A 71 0.40 1.91 7.66
N VAL A 72 0.62 0.86 8.44
CA VAL A 72 -0.42 0.26 9.28
C VAL A 72 0.10 0.10 10.70
N SER A 73 -0.66 0.57 11.69
CA SER A 73 -0.40 0.27 13.10
C SER A 73 -1.31 -0.84 13.60
N PHE A 74 -0.71 -1.73 14.37
CA PHE A 74 -1.37 -2.80 15.09
C PHE A 74 -1.18 -2.61 16.59
N ALA A 75 -2.27 -2.69 17.35
CA ALA A 75 -2.23 -2.74 18.80
C ALA A 75 -1.54 -4.03 19.28
N PRO A 76 -1.11 -4.10 20.56
CA PRO A 76 -0.56 -5.32 21.17
C PRO A 76 -1.39 -6.60 21.02
N ASP A 77 -2.71 -6.49 20.85
CA ASP A 77 -3.60 -7.63 20.65
C ASP A 77 -3.76 -8.04 19.17
N GLY A 78 -3.08 -7.35 18.26
CA GLY A 78 -3.11 -7.57 16.81
C GLY A 78 -4.26 -6.86 16.09
N SER A 79 -5.10 -6.10 16.80
CA SER A 79 -6.13 -5.28 16.15
C SER A 79 -5.49 -4.11 15.40
N VAL A 80 -6.07 -3.72 14.26
CA VAL A 80 -5.63 -2.55 13.49
C VAL A 80 -6.07 -1.28 14.23
N GLU A 81 -5.12 -0.39 14.51
CA GLU A 81 -5.39 0.90 15.15
C GLU A 81 -5.66 1.98 14.10
N TRP A 82 -4.78 2.07 13.10
CA TRP A 82 -4.90 3.03 12.01
C TRP A 82 -4.21 2.52 10.74
N ILE A 83 -4.65 3.05 9.61
CA ILE A 83 -4.10 2.80 8.28
C ILE A 83 -3.88 4.16 7.61
N GLN A 84 -2.67 4.39 7.13
CA GLN A 84 -2.30 5.52 6.31
C GLN A 84 -2.06 5.08 4.87
N ASN A 85 -2.67 5.79 3.91
CA ASN A 85 -2.50 5.54 2.49
C ASN A 85 -1.42 6.47 1.93
N SER A 86 -0.17 6.02 1.98
CA SER A 86 0.96 6.80 1.49
C SER A 86 0.86 7.09 -0.01
N THR A 87 0.23 6.21 -0.80
CA THR A 87 -0.04 6.46 -2.23
C THR A 87 -0.99 7.63 -2.45
N ALA A 88 -2.02 7.80 -1.61
CA ALA A 88 -2.88 8.99 -1.68
C ALA A 88 -2.10 10.29 -1.40
N ASN A 89 -1.00 10.21 -0.67
CA ASN A 89 -0.09 11.31 -0.35
C ASN A 89 1.12 11.40 -1.33
N GLY A 90 0.97 10.83 -2.52
CA GLY A 90 1.97 10.93 -3.60
C GLY A 90 3.18 10.01 -3.45
N LYS A 91 3.20 9.11 -2.47
CA LYS A 91 4.29 8.15 -2.28
C LYS A 91 4.06 6.88 -3.08
N TRP A 92 5.00 6.55 -3.95
CA TRP A 92 4.87 5.42 -4.85
C TRP A 92 5.19 4.09 -4.14
N TRP A 93 6.31 4.02 -3.42
CA TRP A 93 6.73 2.91 -2.57
C TRP A 93 6.85 3.34 -1.11
N ALA A 94 6.72 2.36 -0.22
CA ALA A 94 6.89 2.48 1.22
C ALA A 94 7.81 1.33 1.64
N TYR A 95 8.99 1.67 2.14
CA TYR A 95 10.04 0.71 2.42
C TYR A 95 10.17 0.51 3.91
N ASP A 96 11.03 1.27 4.55
CA ASP A 96 11.41 1.08 5.92
C ASP A 96 10.75 2.10 6.84
N VAL A 97 10.48 1.69 8.08
CA VAL A 97 9.85 2.53 9.09
C VAL A 97 10.37 2.22 10.48
N ASP A 98 10.89 3.24 11.16
CA ASP A 98 11.41 3.14 12.51
C ASP A 98 10.75 4.12 13.47
N PRO A 99 10.51 3.73 14.73
CA PRO A 99 10.03 4.66 15.75
C PRO A 99 11.12 5.66 16.16
N LEU A 100 10.77 6.95 16.21
CA LEU A 100 11.62 8.00 16.75
C LEU A 100 11.27 8.30 18.22
N PRO A 101 12.22 8.85 19.02
CA PRO A 101 11.95 9.22 20.42
C PRO A 101 10.81 10.23 20.62
N SER A 102 10.46 11.01 19.58
CA SER A 102 9.34 11.95 19.58
C SER A 102 7.97 11.25 19.56
N GLY A 103 7.91 9.96 19.21
CA GLY A 103 6.68 9.23 18.90
C GLY A 103 6.29 9.28 17.43
N ASN A 104 6.98 10.11 16.63
CA ASN A 104 6.92 10.08 15.17
C ASN A 104 7.71 8.90 14.62
N LEU A 105 7.72 8.76 13.29
CA LEU A 105 8.36 7.65 12.59
C LEU A 105 9.44 8.17 11.64
N LEU A 106 10.62 7.56 11.61
CA LEU A 106 11.50 7.69 10.46
C LEU A 106 10.89 6.85 9.33
N TYR A 107 10.58 7.44 8.20
CA TYR A 107 9.86 6.75 7.13
C TYR A 107 10.53 6.92 5.77
N ALA A 108 10.98 5.80 5.20
CA ALA A 108 11.55 5.75 3.86
C ALA A 108 10.48 5.44 2.81
N THR A 109 10.28 6.38 1.89
CA THR A 109 9.33 6.25 0.78
C THR A 109 9.98 6.64 -0.53
N THR A 110 9.27 6.46 -1.65
CA THR A 110 9.67 7.08 -2.92
C THR A 110 8.65 8.10 -3.38
N HIS A 111 9.12 9.21 -3.92
CA HIS A 111 8.34 10.23 -4.58
C HIS A 111 9.07 10.66 -5.85
N ASN A 112 8.35 10.83 -6.97
CA ASN A 112 8.95 11.25 -8.24
C ASN A 112 10.20 10.45 -8.67
N ARG A 113 10.19 9.13 -8.46
CA ARG A 113 11.26 8.17 -8.81
C ARG A 113 12.58 8.29 -8.02
N HIS A 114 12.56 8.98 -6.89
CA HIS A 114 13.66 9.00 -5.93
C HIS A 114 13.13 8.80 -4.52
N SER A 115 14.04 8.55 -3.60
CA SER A 115 13.75 8.34 -2.20
C SER A 115 13.54 9.64 -1.44
N ASP A 116 12.54 9.60 -0.57
CA ASP A 116 12.26 10.57 0.47
C ASP A 116 12.42 9.84 1.81
N VAL A 117 13.28 10.36 2.69
CA VAL A 117 13.47 9.81 4.04
C VAL A 117 13.35 10.94 5.05
N GLY A 118 12.59 10.74 6.11
CA GLY A 118 12.53 11.70 7.20
C GLY A 118 11.50 11.38 8.26
N GLU A 119 11.33 12.32 9.18
CA GLU A 119 10.39 12.20 10.28
C GLU A 119 8.96 12.44 9.79
N PHE A 120 8.12 11.45 10.00
CA PHE A 120 6.73 11.38 9.62
C PHE A 120 5.86 11.37 10.88
N ASP A 121 4.92 12.30 10.93
CA ASP A 121 3.91 12.36 11.98
C ASP A 121 2.69 11.51 11.55
N PRO A 122 2.43 10.38 12.22
CA PRO A 122 1.31 9.51 11.87
C PRO A 122 -0.06 10.09 12.23
N GLU A 123 -0.14 11.10 13.11
CA GLU A 123 -1.41 11.75 13.47
C GLU A 123 -1.88 12.69 12.36
N THR A 124 -0.97 13.51 11.82
CA THR A 124 -1.27 14.43 10.72
C THR A 124 -1.17 13.76 9.35
N GLY A 125 -0.33 12.73 9.24
CA GLY A 125 -0.08 12.02 8.00
C GLY A 125 0.91 12.71 7.07
N GLU A 126 1.74 13.61 7.61
CA GLU A 126 2.70 14.42 6.87
C GLU A 126 4.14 14.23 7.41
N TYR A 127 5.13 14.53 6.57
CA TYR A 127 6.50 14.62 7.03
C TYR A 127 6.71 15.94 7.79
N VAL A 128 7.24 15.85 9.01
CA VAL A 128 7.72 16.99 9.80
C VAL A 128 8.95 17.60 9.14
N TRP A 129 9.86 16.75 8.67
CA TRP A 129 10.98 17.08 7.80
C TRP A 129 11.25 15.90 6.87
N VAL A 130 11.88 16.17 5.73
CA VAL A 130 12.21 15.16 4.73
C VAL A 130 13.48 15.55 3.99
N GLU A 131 14.39 14.59 3.83
CA GLU A 131 15.50 14.69 2.90
C GLU A 131 15.08 14.09 1.55
N HIS A 132 15.37 14.82 0.47
CA HIS A 132 14.95 14.47 -0.88
C HIS A 132 16.17 14.06 -1.71
N PHE A 133 16.31 12.76 -1.99
CA PHE A 133 17.47 12.21 -2.70
C PHE A 133 17.31 12.22 -4.22
N GLY A 134 16.90 13.37 -4.76
CA GLY A 134 16.62 13.57 -6.19
C GLY A 134 17.77 14.24 -6.97
N GLY A 135 18.95 14.38 -6.38
CA GLY A 135 20.07 15.12 -6.96
C GLY A 135 20.85 14.37 -8.05
N ALA A 136 22.17 14.58 -8.08
CA ALA A 136 23.06 13.88 -9.02
C ALA A 136 23.66 12.63 -8.36
N PRO A 137 23.89 11.52 -9.09
CA PRO A 137 24.33 10.27 -8.47
C PRO A 137 25.54 10.37 -7.55
N ASP A 138 26.56 11.15 -7.92
CA ASP A 138 27.81 11.29 -7.15
C ASP A 138 27.88 12.60 -6.35
N SER A 139 26.74 13.27 -6.16
CA SER A 139 26.68 14.50 -5.37
C SER A 139 26.93 14.19 -3.89
N ALA A 140 27.93 14.85 -3.31
CA ALA A 140 28.28 14.68 -1.90
C ALA A 140 27.24 15.29 -0.94
N THR A 141 26.35 16.16 -1.42
CA THR A 141 25.39 16.90 -0.57
C THR A 141 23.93 16.64 -0.92
N ASN A 142 23.65 15.93 -2.02
CA ASN A 142 22.32 15.46 -2.39
C ASN A 142 22.50 14.39 -3.46
N PRO A 143 22.88 13.16 -3.07
CA PRO A 143 23.02 12.05 -4.01
C PRO A 143 21.66 11.68 -4.59
N LEU A 144 21.65 11.18 -5.83
CA LEU A 144 20.48 10.48 -6.34
C LEU A 144 20.37 9.12 -5.64
N VAL A 145 19.28 8.89 -4.93
CA VAL A 145 18.90 7.58 -4.38
C VAL A 145 17.54 7.23 -4.94
N GLY A 146 17.51 6.22 -5.81
CA GLY A 146 16.26 5.79 -6.45
C GLY A 146 15.40 4.92 -5.54
N ASP A 147 16.06 4.19 -4.64
CA ASP A 147 15.49 3.06 -3.92
C ASP A 147 16.19 2.83 -2.56
N ALA A 148 15.91 3.71 -1.60
CA ALA A 148 16.31 3.59 -0.19
C ALA A 148 15.44 2.54 0.51
N HIS A 149 15.84 1.28 0.37
CA HIS A 149 15.07 0.14 0.87
C HIS A 149 15.09 0.00 2.39
N ASP A 150 16.06 0.63 3.04
CA ASP A 150 16.37 0.58 4.47
C ASP A 150 16.97 1.95 4.86
N ALA A 151 16.57 2.51 5.99
CA ALA A 151 17.13 3.78 6.46
C ALA A 151 17.07 3.92 7.98
N ASP A 152 18.23 4.18 8.60
CA ASP A 152 18.35 4.43 10.02
C ASP A 152 18.72 5.91 10.30
N LEU A 153 18.28 6.44 11.44
CA LEU A 153 18.77 7.72 11.98
C LEU A 153 19.62 7.47 13.22
N PHE A 154 20.93 7.74 13.13
CA PHE A 154 21.87 7.62 14.24
C PHE A 154 22.34 9.01 14.70
N GLY A 155 21.70 9.55 15.73
CA GLY A 155 21.95 10.93 16.15
C GLY A 155 21.32 11.90 15.15
N ASP A 156 22.14 12.65 14.43
CA ASP A 156 21.75 13.54 13.33
C ASP A 156 22.16 13.01 11.94
N GLU A 157 22.79 11.82 11.87
CA GLU A 157 23.25 11.21 10.63
C GLU A 157 22.24 10.16 10.13
N LEU A 158 21.85 10.26 8.86
CA LEU A 158 21.04 9.26 8.16
C LEU A 158 21.93 8.21 7.51
N VAL A 159 21.66 6.94 7.77
CA VAL A 159 22.31 5.82 7.09
C VAL A 159 21.30 5.16 6.16
N LEU A 160 21.62 5.05 4.88
CA LEU A 160 20.69 4.62 3.83
C LEU A 160 21.27 3.45 3.05
N VAL A 161 20.43 2.49 2.66
CA VAL A 161 20.79 1.47 1.66
C VAL A 161 20.19 1.84 0.31
N ASP A 162 21.01 2.36 -0.61
CA ASP A 162 20.64 2.65 -1.99
C ASP A 162 20.75 1.37 -2.83
N LYS A 163 19.61 0.88 -3.30
CA LYS A 163 19.50 -0.29 -4.17
C LYS A 163 19.28 0.08 -5.64
N GLY A 164 19.49 1.36 -6.00
CA GLY A 164 19.42 1.79 -7.39
C GLY A 164 20.40 1.02 -8.27
N GLU A 165 19.95 0.58 -9.45
CA GLU A 165 20.80 -0.12 -10.41
C GLU A 165 22.01 0.74 -10.80
N GLY A 166 23.22 0.21 -10.61
CA GLY A 166 24.47 0.92 -10.87
C GLY A 166 24.90 1.92 -9.78
N HIS A 167 24.14 1.99 -8.68
CA HIS A 167 24.39 2.80 -7.50
C HIS A 167 24.19 2.01 -6.21
N GLU A 168 24.48 0.70 -6.22
CA GLU A 168 24.32 -0.16 -5.05
C GLU A 168 25.35 0.20 -3.97
N ARG A 169 24.92 0.93 -2.94
CA ARG A 169 25.82 1.48 -1.92
C ARG A 169 25.11 1.76 -0.61
N VAL A 170 25.91 1.86 0.45
CA VAL A 170 25.48 2.42 1.73
C VAL A 170 25.94 3.86 1.78
N LEU A 171 25.02 4.77 2.12
CA LEU A 171 25.28 6.19 2.28
C LEU A 171 25.13 6.56 3.75
N ALA A 172 25.95 7.49 4.21
CA ALA A 172 25.82 8.14 5.51
C ALA A 172 25.82 9.65 5.26
N TYR A 173 24.79 10.34 5.73
CA TYR A 173 24.46 11.72 5.37
C TYR A 173 24.13 12.57 6.60
#